data_AF-A0A969EPC5-F1
#
_entry.id   AF-A0A969EPC5-F1
#
_cell.length_a   1.000
_cell.length_b   1.000
_cell.length_c   1.000
_cell.angle_alpha   90.00
_cell.angle_beta   90.00
_cell.angle_gamma   90.00
#
_symmetry.space_group_name_H-M   'P 1'
#
loop_
_entity.id
_entity.type
_entity.pdbx_description
1 polymer ?
#
loop_
_entity_poly.entity_id
_entity_poly.type
_entity_poly.pdbx_seq_one_letter_code
_entity_poly.pdbx_strand_id
1 'polypeptide(L)'
;MRNFVLIRGGEHNRTLDLKHNGVVPIIDLARVHALAGGVTAVNTRDRLEATASLGALSPDGAANLRDALEFIGTVRLRHQARQIKAGKQPDNFFSPRDLSPFER
;
A
#
# COMPACT_ATOMS: atom_id res chain seq x y z
N MET A 1 14.60 5.03 13.08
CA MET A 1 13.46 4.18 13.48
C MET A 1 12.30 4.47 12.54
N ARG A 2 11.73 3.47 11.87
CA ARG A 2 10.50 3.63 11.09
C ARG A 2 9.32 3.66 12.07
N ASN A 3 8.53 4.74 12.07
CA ASN A 3 7.33 4.83 12.92
C ASN A 3 6.15 4.21 12.19
N PHE A 4 5.71 3.04 12.65
CA PHE A 4 4.49 2.41 12.18
C PHE A 4 3.25 3.05 12.81
N VAL A 5 2.25 3.38 11.99
CA VAL A 5 0.94 3.83 12.49
C VAL A 5 0.09 2.61 12.81
N LEU A 6 0.07 2.24 14.10
CA LEU A 6 -0.66 1.06 14.59
C LEU A 6 -2.06 1.41 15.08
N ILE A 7 -3.01 0.51 14.85
CA ILE A 7 -4.34 0.57 15.46
C ILE A 7 -4.18 0.46 16.98
N ARG A 8 -4.91 1.32 17.72
CA ARG A 8 -4.91 1.35 19.18
C ARG A 8 -6.24 0.86 19.73
N GLY A 9 -6.19 -0.18 20.57
CA GLY A 9 -7.36 -0.78 21.21
C GLY A 9 -8.20 -1.66 20.27
N GLY A 10 -9.26 -2.27 20.81
CA GLY A 10 -10.16 -3.15 20.08
C GLY A 10 -9.54 -4.47 19.59
N GLU A 11 -10.25 -5.13 18.69
CA GLU A 11 -9.90 -6.46 18.15
C GLU A 11 -8.56 -6.49 17.40
N HIS A 12 -8.20 -5.39 16.72
CA HIS A 12 -6.99 -5.31 15.88
C HIS A 12 -5.86 -4.50 16.50
N ASN A 13 -5.82 -4.40 17.83
CA ASN A 13 -4.82 -3.62 18.56
C ASN A 13 -3.38 -4.02 18.17
N ARG A 14 -2.50 -3.03 18.01
CA ARG A 14 -1.07 -3.18 17.65
C ARG A 14 -0.81 -3.77 16.27
N THR A 15 -1.78 -3.70 15.36
CA THR A 15 -1.62 -4.09 13.95
C THR A 15 -1.58 -2.87 13.03
N LEU A 16 -1.08 -3.08 11.82
CA LEU A 16 -1.17 -2.20 10.66
C LEU A 16 -2.39 -2.58 9.83
N ASP A 17 -3.21 -1.61 9.43
CA ASP A 17 -4.19 -1.83 8.36
C ASP A 17 -3.50 -1.63 7.00
N LEU A 18 -3.06 -2.74 6.38
CA LEU A 18 -2.34 -2.70 5.10
C LEU A 18 -3.19 -2.14 3.96
N LYS A 19 -4.52 -2.21 4.06
CA LYS A 19 -5.42 -1.73 3.01
C LYS A 19 -5.69 -0.25 3.16
N HIS A 20 -6.26 0.16 4.29
CA HIS A 20 -6.73 1.55 4.48
C HIS A 20 -5.58 2.53 4.72
N ASN A 21 -4.49 2.09 5.36
CA ASN A 21 -3.33 2.97 5.64
C ASN A 21 -2.16 2.74 4.67
N GLY A 22 -2.27 1.80 3.73
CA GLY A 22 -1.21 1.45 2.80
C GLY A 22 -1.65 1.57 1.34
N VAL A 23 -2.47 0.63 0.88
CA VAL A 23 -2.90 0.54 -0.53
C VAL A 23 -3.79 1.72 -0.95
N VAL A 24 -4.83 2.02 -0.18
CA VAL A 24 -5.85 3.02 -0.55
C VAL A 24 -5.25 4.42 -0.76
N PRO A 25 -4.41 4.96 0.15
CA PRO A 25 -3.83 6.30 -0.03
C PRO A 25 -2.98 6.43 -1.29
N ILE A 26 -2.21 5.40 -1.66
CA ILE A 26 -1.38 5.42 -2.88
C ILE A 26 -2.27 5.46 -4.13
N ILE A 27 -3.33 4.64 -4.16
CA ILE A 27 -4.29 4.61 -5.27
C ILE A 27 -4.99 5.96 -5.41
N ASP A 28 -5.43 6.54 -4.29
CA ASP A 28 -6.20 7.79 -4.32
C ASP A 28 -5.33 8.98 -4.71
N LEU A 29 -4.08 9.03 -4.26
CA LEU A 29 -3.10 10.02 -4.74
C LEU A 29 -2.92 9.90 -6.26
N ALA A 30 -2.69 8.70 -6.79
CA ALA A 30 -2.55 8.49 -8.23
C ALA A 30 -3.80 8.93 -9.01
N ARG A 31 -5.01 8.68 -8.47
CA ARG A 31 -6.28 9.11 -9.06
C ARG A 31 -6.44 10.63 -9.07
N VAL A 32 -6.13 11.30 -7.97
CA VAL A 32 -6.25 12.77 -7.86
C VAL A 32 -5.31 13.45 -8.85
N HIS A 33 -4.04 13.03 -8.93
CA HIS A 33 -3.10 13.59 -9.89
C HIS A 33 -3.49 13.27 -11.33
N ALA A 34 -3.97 12.06 -11.61
CA ALA A 34 -4.44 11.71 -12.95
C ALA A 34 -5.64 12.56 -13.38
N LEU A 35 -6.61 12.76 -12.48
CA LEU A 35 -7.78 13.60 -12.74
C LEU A 35 -7.37 15.07 -12.99
N ALA A 36 -6.50 15.62 -12.15
CA ALA A 36 -6.01 16.99 -12.28
C ALA A 36 -5.23 17.22 -13.59
N GLY A 37 -4.46 16.21 -14.04
CA GLY A 37 -3.67 16.27 -15.27
C GLY A 37 -4.41 15.80 -16.54
N GLY A 38 -5.70 15.47 -16.46
CA GLY A 38 -6.46 14.96 -17.62
C GLY A 38 -5.97 13.59 -18.13
N VAL A 39 -5.31 12.80 -17.28
CA VAL A 39 -4.79 11.48 -17.63
C VAL A 39 -5.93 10.45 -17.69
N THR A 40 -6.07 9.77 -18.82
CA THR A 40 -7.11 8.75 -19.07
C THR A 40 -6.71 7.34 -18.61
N ALA A 41 -5.50 7.18 -18.07
CA ALA A 41 -5.02 5.90 -17.55
C ALA A 41 -5.93 5.34 -16.44
N VAL A 42 -6.21 4.04 -16.51
CA VAL A 42 -7.13 3.35 -15.60
C VAL A 42 -6.40 2.72 -14.42
N ASN A 43 -5.26 2.05 -14.68
CA ASN A 43 -4.52 1.36 -13.64
C ASN A 43 -3.66 2.33 -12.82
N THR A 44 -3.48 2.04 -11.53
CA THR A 44 -2.70 2.89 -10.62
C THR A 44 -1.25 3.07 -11.08
N ARG A 45 -0.60 2.01 -11.57
CA ARG A 45 0.77 2.09 -12.09
C ARG A 45 0.86 3.07 -13.26
N ASP A 46 -0.01 2.90 -14.25
CA ASP A 46 -0.06 3.72 -15.46
C ASP A 46 -0.36 5.19 -15.11
N ARG A 47 -1.24 5.44 -14.13
CA ARG A 47 -1.49 6.78 -13.59
C ARG A 47 -0.25 7.42 -12.98
N LEU A 48 0.49 6.69 -12.15
CA LEU A 48 1.72 7.19 -11.52
C LEU A 48 2.79 7.53 -12.57
N GLU A 49 2.93 6.69 -13.60
CA GLU A 49 3.87 6.93 -14.70
C GLU A 49 3.48 8.15 -15.53
N ALA A 50 2.21 8.22 -15.97
CA ALA A 50 1.71 9.34 -16.77
C ALA A 50 1.78 10.68 -16.01
N THR A 51 1.42 10.69 -14.73
CA THR A 51 1.48 11.90 -13.89
C THR A 51 2.91 12.34 -13.59
N ALA A 52 3.88 11.41 -13.56
CA ALA A 52 5.29 11.77 -13.49
C ALA A 52 5.79 12.42 -14.80
N SER A 53 5.40 11.86 -15.96
CA SER A 53 5.74 12.45 -17.27
C SER A 53 5.16 13.85 -17.48
N LEU A 54 4.02 14.16 -16.85
CA LEU A 54 3.41 15.50 -16.86
C LEU A 54 3.99 16.46 -15.81
N GLY A 55 4.94 16.00 -14.98
CA GLY A 55 5.54 16.80 -13.91
C GLY A 55 4.63 17.01 -12.68
N ALA A 56 3.46 16.38 -12.64
CA ALA A 56 2.55 16.44 -11.48
C ALA A 56 3.07 15.61 -10.29
N LEU A 57 3.88 14.59 -10.56
CA LEU A 57 4.70 13.86 -9.59
C LEU A 57 6.17 13.91 -10.03
N SER A 58 7.10 13.84 -9.08
CA SER A 58 8.50 13.61 -9.43
C SER A 58 8.69 12.16 -9.92
N PRO A 59 9.64 11.89 -10.83
CA PRO A 59 9.97 10.53 -11.26
C PRO A 59 10.27 9.60 -10.08
N ASP A 60 11.10 10.06 -9.14
CA ASP A 60 11.44 9.30 -7.93
C ASP A 60 10.22 9.08 -7.02
N GLY A 61 9.34 10.07 -6.90
CA GLY A 61 8.10 9.95 -6.13
C GLY A 61 7.18 8.88 -6.71
N ALA A 62 6.98 8.88 -8.03
CA ALA A 62 6.19 7.86 -8.71
C ALA A 62 6.81 6.46 -8.61
N ALA A 63 8.14 6.34 -8.73
CA ALA A 63 8.86 5.08 -8.53
C ALA A 63 8.66 4.55 -7.09
N ASN A 64 8.91 5.39 -6.08
CA ASN A 64 8.74 5.03 -4.68
C ASN A 64 7.30 4.58 -4.35
N LEU A 65 6.29 5.26 -4.90
CA LEU A 65 4.88 4.90 -4.70
C LEU A 65 4.53 3.55 -5.36
N ARG A 66 5.09 3.27 -6.54
CA ARG A 66 4.93 1.97 -7.21
C ARG A 66 5.55 0.84 -6.38
N ASP A 67 6.78 1.04 -5.91
CA ASP A 67 7.50 0.05 -5.12
C ASP A 67 6.79 -0.20 -3.78
N ALA A 68 6.30 0.86 -3.13
CA ALA A 68 5.50 0.75 -1.92
C ALA A 68 4.19 -0.03 -2.16
N LEU A 69 3.48 0.24 -3.25
CA LEU A 69 2.24 -0.47 -3.59
C LEU A 69 2.50 -1.97 -3.81
N GLU A 70 3.57 -2.31 -4.54
CA GLU A 70 3.97 -3.70 -4.78
C GLU A 70 4.37 -4.42 -3.49
N PHE A 71 5.17 -3.75 -2.66
CA PHE A 71 5.59 -4.28 -1.36
C PHE A 71 4.39 -4.56 -0.44
N ILE A 72 3.52 -3.57 -0.24
CA ILE A 72 2.33 -3.72 0.64
C ILE A 72 1.40 -4.80 0.07
N GLY A 73 1.20 -4.83 -1.25
CA GLY A 73 0.42 -5.86 -1.92
C GLY A 73 0.97 -7.26 -1.65
N THR A 74 2.29 -7.43 -1.74
CA THR A 74 2.97 -8.70 -1.49
C THR A 74 2.84 -9.15 -0.03
N VAL A 75 3.10 -8.26 0.93
CA VAL A 75 2.95 -8.55 2.36
C VAL A 75 1.51 -8.95 2.68
N ARG A 76 0.54 -8.22 2.14
CA ARG A 76 -0.89 -8.49 2.32
C ARG A 76 -1.29 -9.84 1.75
N LEU A 77 -0.85 -10.18 0.53
CA LEU A 77 -1.14 -11.47 -0.08
C LEU A 77 -0.54 -12.64 0.72
N ARG A 78 0.70 -12.51 1.19
CA ARG A 78 1.36 -13.53 2.03
C ARG A 78 0.64 -13.71 3.37
N HIS A 79 0.21 -12.61 3.99
CA HIS A 79 -0.59 -12.63 5.23
C HIS A 79 -1.90 -13.39 5.03
N GLN A 80 -2.67 -13.03 4.00
CA GLN A 80 -3.94 -13.66 3.69
C GLN A 80 -3.77 -15.14 3.31
N ALA A 81 -2.73 -15.48 2.54
CA ALA A 81 -2.41 -16.87 2.21
C ALA A 81 -2.12 -17.72 3.47
N ARG A 82 -1.38 -17.17 4.45
CA ARG A 82 -1.16 -17.85 5.75
C ARG A 82 -2.47 -18.08 6.50
N GLN A 83 -3.37 -17.11 6.51
CA GLN A 83 -4.67 -17.22 7.17
C GLN A 83 -5.56 -18.28 6.51
N ILE A 84 -5.66 -18.27 5.18
CA ILE A 84 -6.41 -19.28 4.40
C ILE A 84 -5.88 -20.68 4.70
N LYS A 85 -4.55 -20.86 4.65
CA LYS A 85 -3.91 -22.15 4.95
C LYS A 85 -4.20 -22.64 6.38
N ALA A 86 -4.42 -21.72 7.32
CA ALA A 86 -4.79 -22.00 8.70
C ALA A 86 -6.31 -22.10 8.94
N GLY A 87 -7.14 -22.08 7.89
CA GLY A 87 -8.60 -22.14 8.00
C GLY A 87 -9.24 -20.89 8.60
N LYS A 88 -8.55 -19.75 8.59
CA LYS A 88 -9.03 -18.46 9.13
C LYS A 88 -9.58 -17.58 8.01
N GLN A 89 -10.53 -16.70 8.35
CA GLN A 89 -10.99 -15.65 7.44
C GLN A 89 -9.84 -14.67 7.14
N PRO A 90 -9.57 -14.33 5.87
CA PRO A 90 -8.51 -13.38 5.53
C PRO A 90 -8.85 -11.94 5.94
N ASP A 91 -7.87 -11.22 6.47
CA ASP A 91 -8.01 -9.81 6.86
C ASP A 91 -6.86 -8.93 6.30
N ASN A 92 -6.77 -7.68 6.75
CA ASN A 92 -5.72 -6.73 6.36
C ASN A 92 -4.86 -6.27 7.56
N PHE A 93 -5.06 -6.87 8.73
CA PHE A 93 -4.52 -6.41 10.01
C PHE A 93 -3.24 -7.15 10.33
N PHE A 94 -2.12 -6.53 9.94
CA PHE A 94 -0.81 -7.17 9.97
C PHE A 94 0.01 -6.70 11.17
N SER A 95 0.52 -7.63 11.96
CA SER A 95 1.43 -7.32 13.06
C SER A 95 2.82 -6.94 12.52
N PRO A 96 3.40 -5.78 12.87
CA PRO A 96 4.77 -5.43 12.46
C PRO A 96 5.83 -6.43 12.94
N ARG A 97 5.51 -7.25 13.96
CA ARG A 97 6.40 -8.31 14.45
C ARG A 97 6.60 -9.42 13.42
N ASP A 98 5.65 -9.56 12.48
CA ASP A 98 5.68 -10.54 11.41
C ASP A 98 6.52 -10.07 10.21
N LEU A 99 7.01 -8.83 10.20
CA LEU A 99 8.00 -8.37 9.21
C LEU A 99 9.32 -9.10 9.44
N SER A 100 9.86 -9.70 8.38
CA SER A 100 11.25 -10.18 8.41
C SER A 100 12.22 -9.01 8.62
N PRO A 101 13.46 -9.25 9.06
CA PRO A 101 14.44 -8.18 9.26
C PRO A 101 14.71 -7.34 8.00
N PHE A 102 14.57 -7.93 6.81
CA PHE A 102 14.71 -7.22 5.53
C PHE A 102 13.49 -6.35 5.18
N GLU A 103 12.33 -6.64 5.78
CA GLU A 103 11.07 -5.93 5.57
C GLU A 103 10.79 -4.87 6.66
N ARG A 104 11.66 -4.76 7.70
CA ARG A 104 11.54 -3.79 8.80
C ARG A 104 12.14 -2.41 8.47
#